data_AF-A0AAN8FK82-F1
#
_entry.id   AF-A0AAN8FK82-F1
#
_cell.length_a   1.000
_cell.length_b   1.000
_cell.length_c   1.000
_cell.angle_alpha   90.00
_cell.angle_beta   90.00
_cell.angle_gamma   90.00
#
_symmetry.space_group_name_H-M   'P 1'
#
loop_
_entity.id
_entity.type
_entity.pdbx_description
1 polymer ?
#
loop_
_entity_poly.entity_id
_entity_poly.type
_entity_poly.pdbx_seq_one_letter_code
_entity_poly.pdbx_strand_id
1 'polypeptide(L)'
;MRTVIIQKCAKRFYEVLRLECINASWVERFYWNDETQECEAFWYDSSCDPKDVSDRNFFESLENCQKFCRTKGHPGVTFESNFTWNGAANSNQILVLTSPSPLQEMRGSSSGNRRFKADDPLGLLQSKETNGE
;
A
#
# COMPACT_ATOMS: atom_id res chain seq x y z
N MET A 1 22.80 -13.15 -12.57
CA MET A 1 21.66 -12.20 -12.67
C MET A 1 20.58 -12.37 -11.59
N ARG A 2 20.52 -13.48 -10.81
CA ARG A 2 19.57 -13.63 -9.69
C ARG A 2 19.78 -12.65 -8.52
N THR A 3 21.03 -12.22 -8.30
CA THR A 3 21.41 -11.48 -7.09
C THR A 3 20.89 -10.04 -7.07
N VAL A 4 20.86 -9.33 -8.22
CA VAL A 4 20.48 -7.91 -8.30
C VAL A 4 18.98 -7.68 -8.03
N ILE A 5 18.14 -8.61 -8.45
CA ILE A 5 16.67 -8.51 -8.35
C ILE A 5 16.21 -8.58 -6.88
N ILE A 6 16.83 -9.44 -6.08
CA ILE A 6 16.55 -9.57 -4.64
C ILE A 6 17.01 -8.32 -3.87
N GLN A 7 17.99 -7.56 -4.37
CA GLN A 7 18.48 -6.34 -3.71
C GLN A 7 17.46 -5.19 -3.77
N LYS A 8 16.71 -5.01 -4.86
CA LYS A 8 15.75 -3.90 -4.96
C LYS A 8 14.70 -3.93 -3.85
N CYS A 9 14.13 -5.10 -3.57
CA CYS A 9 13.12 -5.28 -2.53
C CYS A 9 13.65 -5.06 -1.11
N ALA A 10 14.94 -5.34 -0.88
CA ALA A 10 15.56 -5.18 0.44
C ALA A 10 15.99 -3.73 0.73
N LYS A 11 16.00 -2.86 -0.29
CA LYS A 11 16.30 -1.45 -0.10
C LYS A 11 15.12 -0.76 0.56
N ARG A 12 15.41 0.18 1.47
CA ARG A 12 14.40 1.08 2.04
C ARG A 12 13.72 1.89 0.92
N PHE A 13 12.44 2.18 1.09
CA PHE A 13 11.76 3.18 0.27
C PHE A 13 12.33 4.58 0.53
N TYR A 14 12.44 5.38 -0.52
CA TYR A 14 13.01 6.72 -0.47
C TYR A 14 11.87 7.73 -0.47
N GLU A 15 11.56 8.32 0.69
CA GLU A 15 10.42 9.24 0.86
C GLU A 15 10.50 10.47 -0.06
N VAL A 16 11.70 10.88 -0.48
CA VAL A 16 11.90 11.97 -1.45
C VAL A 16 11.21 11.70 -2.78
N LEU A 17 10.98 10.43 -3.14
CA LEU A 17 10.27 10.05 -4.37
C LEU A 17 8.76 10.41 -4.34
N ARG A 18 8.23 10.80 -3.17
CA ARG A 18 6.86 11.34 -3.06
C ARG A 18 6.78 12.83 -3.34
N LEU A 19 7.92 13.52 -3.47
CA LEU A 19 7.96 14.95 -3.71
C LEU A 19 7.80 15.26 -5.21
N GLU A 20 7.37 16.49 -5.48
CA GLU A 20 7.34 17.04 -6.83
C GLU A 20 8.75 17.24 -7.38
N CYS A 21 8.93 16.99 -8.68
CA CYS A 21 10.19 17.19 -9.40
C CYS A 21 10.15 18.44 -10.30
N ILE A 22 9.54 18.34 -11.49
CA ILE A 22 9.59 19.42 -12.48
C ILE A 22 8.20 19.99 -12.75
N ASN A 23 7.19 19.14 -12.95
CA ASN A 23 5.87 19.59 -13.41
C ASN A 23 4.69 18.89 -12.72
N ALA A 24 4.93 18.15 -11.63
CA ALA A 24 3.90 17.47 -10.86
C ALA A 24 3.04 16.50 -11.69
N SER A 25 3.65 15.82 -12.66
CA SER A 25 2.96 14.83 -13.50
C SER A 25 2.84 13.50 -12.74
N TRP A 26 1.84 13.41 -11.88
CA TRP A 26 1.66 12.29 -10.96
C TRP A 26 1.24 10.99 -11.65
N VAL A 27 1.98 9.93 -11.35
CA VAL A 27 1.67 8.56 -11.77
C VAL A 27 1.76 7.61 -10.58
N GLU A 28 0.89 6.59 -10.57
CA GLU A 28 0.93 5.56 -9.53
C GLU A 28 2.13 4.63 -9.75
N ARG A 29 2.87 4.37 -8.67
CA ARG A 29 4.04 3.50 -8.61
C ARG A 29 4.03 2.68 -7.34
N PHE A 30 4.90 1.69 -7.26
CA PHE A 30 4.89 0.72 -6.17
C PHE A 30 6.28 0.53 -5.56
N TYR A 31 6.32 0.25 -4.26
CA TYR A 31 7.51 -0.23 -3.56
C TYR A 31 7.15 -1.44 -2.70
N TRP A 32 8.14 -2.27 -2.39
CA TRP A 32 7.99 -3.36 -1.43
C TRP A 32 8.10 -2.84 0.00
N ASN A 33 7.08 -3.05 0.80
CA ASN A 33 7.13 -2.86 2.25
C ASN A 33 7.43 -4.20 2.92
N ASP A 34 8.61 -4.29 3.56
CA ASP A 34 9.07 -5.49 4.24
C ASP A 34 8.38 -5.71 5.60
N GLU A 35 7.80 -4.67 6.21
CA GLU A 35 7.06 -4.80 7.46
C GLU A 35 5.71 -5.47 7.22
N THR A 36 5.00 -5.06 6.16
CA THR A 36 3.70 -5.63 5.78
C THR A 36 3.83 -6.85 4.87
N GLN A 37 5.02 -7.09 4.31
CA GLN A 37 5.27 -8.10 3.27
C GLN A 37 4.35 -7.91 2.05
N GLU A 38 4.09 -6.65 1.68
CA GLU A 38 3.22 -6.28 0.57
C GLU A 38 3.83 -5.19 -0.33
N CYS A 39 3.29 -5.07 -1.54
CA CYS A 39 3.63 -3.99 -2.45
C CYS A 39 2.65 -2.84 -2.24
N GLU A 40 3.18 -1.68 -1.85
CA GLU A 40 2.37 -0.50 -1.53
C GLU A 40 2.47 0.54 -2.65
N ALA A 41 1.33 1.17 -2.94
CA ALA A 41 1.21 2.21 -3.94
C ALA A 41 1.67 3.58 -3.40
N PHE A 42 2.22 4.41 -4.27
CA PHE A 42 2.50 5.81 -4.01
C PHE A 42 2.42 6.65 -5.29
N TRP A 43 2.24 7.96 -5.13
CA TRP A 43 2.30 8.92 -6.23
C TRP A 43 3.73 9.36 -6.48
N TYR A 44 4.17 9.25 -7.73
CA TYR A 44 5.48 9.65 -8.21
C TYR A 44 5.33 10.71 -9.30
N ASP A 45 6.13 11.77 -9.25
CA ASP A 45 6.21 12.72 -10.36
C ASP A 45 7.01 12.10 -11.51
N SER A 46 6.31 11.74 -12.59
CA SER A 46 6.92 11.12 -13.79
C SER A 46 7.93 12.02 -14.51
N SER A 47 8.02 13.30 -14.16
CA SER A 47 9.04 14.21 -14.70
C SER A 47 10.41 14.11 -14.03
N CYS A 48 10.55 13.36 -12.93
CA CYS A 48 11.85 13.09 -12.30
C CYS A 48 12.82 12.32 -13.21
N ASP A 49 14.13 12.43 -12.97
CA ASP A 49 15.15 11.74 -13.79
C ASP A 49 15.05 10.22 -13.57
N PRO A 50 15.01 9.39 -14.65
CA PRO A 50 14.99 7.92 -14.53
C PRO A 50 16.14 7.34 -13.70
N LYS A 51 17.26 8.05 -13.58
CA LYS A 51 18.40 7.64 -12.73
C LYS A 51 18.03 7.59 -11.26
N ASP A 52 17.11 8.44 -10.80
CA ASP A 52 16.70 8.54 -9.39
C ASP A 52 16.06 7.23 -8.88
N VAL A 53 15.45 6.45 -9.79
CA VAL A 53 14.70 5.22 -9.48
C VAL A 53 15.39 3.93 -9.94
N SER A 54 16.43 4.03 -10.78
CA SER A 54 17.07 2.90 -11.47
C SER A 54 17.52 1.75 -10.54
N ASP A 55 18.12 2.07 -9.39
CA ASP A 55 18.58 1.11 -8.36
C ASP A 55 17.85 1.29 -7.01
N ARG A 56 16.56 1.65 -7.08
CA ARG A 56 15.70 1.84 -5.90
C ARG A 56 14.66 0.73 -5.76
N ASN A 57 14.08 0.66 -4.56
CA ASN A 57 12.84 -0.06 -4.30
C ASN A 57 11.68 0.71 -4.94
N PHE A 58 11.55 0.55 -6.26
CA PHE A 58 10.64 1.27 -7.13
C PHE A 58 10.21 0.38 -8.28
N PHE A 59 8.91 0.27 -8.50
CA PHE A 59 8.30 -0.56 -9.52
C PHE A 59 7.19 0.19 -10.25
N GLU A 60 7.12 -0.01 -11.56
CA GLU A 60 6.14 0.64 -12.42
C GLU A 60 4.72 0.09 -12.26
N SER A 61 4.60 -1.17 -11.83
CA SER A 61 3.31 -1.86 -11.67
C SER A 61 3.31 -2.77 -10.45
N LEU A 62 2.11 -2.97 -9.90
CA LEU A 62 1.87 -3.89 -8.78
C LEU A 62 2.32 -5.31 -9.12
N GLU A 63 1.98 -5.80 -10.31
CA GLU A 63 2.35 -7.14 -10.78
C GLU A 63 3.87 -7.33 -10.77
N ASN A 64 4.62 -6.36 -11.30
CA ASN A 64 6.07 -6.43 -11.30
C ASN A 64 6.62 -6.46 -9.87
N CYS A 65 6.18 -5.55 -9.01
CA CYS A 65 6.60 -5.53 -7.61
C CYS A 65 6.35 -6.90 -6.92
N GLN A 66 5.14 -7.44 -7.05
CA GLN A 66 4.77 -8.71 -6.41
C GLN A 66 5.58 -9.88 -6.96
N LYS A 67 5.73 -9.97 -8.28
CA LYS A 67 6.52 -11.02 -8.94
C LYS A 67 7.98 -11.00 -8.48
N PHE A 68 8.55 -9.80 -8.31
CA PHE A 68 9.95 -9.64 -7.90
C PHE A 68 10.18 -9.83 -6.40
N CYS A 69 9.27 -9.39 -5.54
CA CYS A 69 9.51 -9.31 -4.10
C CYS A 69 8.76 -10.35 -3.27
N ARG A 70 7.58 -10.81 -3.70
CA ARG A 70 6.81 -11.82 -2.97
C ARG A 70 7.40 -13.23 -3.09
N THR A 71 8.31 -13.44 -4.05
CA THR A 71 8.99 -14.72 -4.30
C THR A 71 10.19 -14.98 -3.36
N LYS A 72 10.39 -14.15 -2.33
CA LYS A 72 11.49 -14.24 -1.34
C LYS A 72 11.46 -15.48 -0.41
N GLY A 73 10.69 -16.51 -0.73
CA GLY A 73 10.44 -17.65 0.16
C GLY A 73 10.74 -19.06 -0.36
N HIS A 74 11.22 -19.28 -1.59
CA HIS A 74 11.58 -20.64 -2.03
C HIS A 74 12.83 -20.70 -2.92
N PRO A 75 14.01 -21.04 -2.38
CA PRO A 75 15.06 -21.68 -3.16
C PRO A 75 14.59 -23.09 -3.56
N GLY A 76 13.67 -23.19 -4.53
CA GLY A 76 13.12 -24.49 -4.93
C GLY A 76 11.93 -24.50 -5.88
N VAL A 77 11.40 -23.35 -6.31
CA VAL A 77 10.36 -23.33 -7.35
C VAL A 77 10.87 -22.55 -8.55
N THR A 78 11.56 -23.25 -9.45
CA THR A 78 11.63 -22.86 -10.85
C THR A 78 10.22 -22.99 -11.42
N PHE A 79 9.55 -21.86 -11.66
CA PHE A 79 8.38 -21.87 -12.52
C PHE A 79 8.86 -22.06 -13.96
N GLU A 80 9.17 -23.31 -14.31
CA GLU A 80 9.12 -23.73 -15.70
C GLU A 80 7.66 -24.09 -15.99
N SER A 81 7.15 -23.50 -17.06
CA SER A 81 5.79 -23.61 -17.54
C SER A 81 5.50 -25.01 -18.08
N ASN A 82 5.51 -26.03 -17.23
CA ASN A 82 4.92 -27.37 -17.45
C ASN A 82 4.89 -28.18 -16.14
N PHE A 83 3.83 -28.01 -15.34
CA PHE A 83 3.54 -28.90 -14.20
C PHE A 83 2.52 -29.96 -14.60
N THR A 84 2.92 -31.23 -14.69
CA THR A 84 2.01 -32.37 -14.52
C THR A 84 2.00 -32.78 -13.04
N TRP A 85 0.87 -32.54 -12.38
CA TRP A 85 0.61 -32.92 -10.99
C TRP A 85 0.52 -34.44 -10.86
N ASN A 86 1.54 -35.08 -10.28
CA ASN A 86 1.46 -36.45 -9.74
C ASN A 86 1.83 -36.41 -8.26
N GLY A 87 0.92 -35.87 -7.46
CA GLY A 87 1.01 -35.86 -6.01
C GLY A 87 -0.40 -35.73 -5.45
N ALA A 88 -0.84 -36.69 -4.65
CA ALA A 88 -2.18 -36.73 -4.11
C ALA A 88 -2.43 -35.49 -3.22
N ALA A 89 -3.16 -34.51 -3.77
CA ALA A 89 -3.81 -33.49 -2.98
C ALA A 89 -4.91 -34.16 -2.17
N ASN A 90 -4.73 -34.27 -0.85
CA ASN A 90 -5.86 -34.28 0.07
C ASN A 90 -6.53 -32.90 -0.06
N SER A 91 -7.45 -32.83 -1.01
CA SER A 91 -8.30 -31.69 -1.27
C SER A 91 -9.43 -31.72 -0.26
N ASN A 92 -9.36 -30.86 0.75
CA ASN A 92 -10.52 -30.34 1.47
C ASN A 92 -10.19 -29.06 2.25
N GLN A 93 -9.57 -28.09 1.57
CA GLN A 93 -9.67 -26.69 2.01
C GLN A 93 -10.13 -25.82 0.85
N ILE A 94 -11.45 -25.68 0.77
CA ILE A 94 -12.09 -24.56 0.08
C ILE A 94 -12.02 -23.38 1.05
N LEU A 95 -11.09 -22.44 0.85
CA LEU A 95 -11.21 -21.11 1.45
C LEU A 95 -12.18 -20.31 0.60
N VAL A 96 -13.46 -20.39 0.97
CA VAL A 96 -14.53 -19.59 0.40
C VAL A 96 -14.30 -18.14 0.86
N LEU A 97 -13.94 -17.24 -0.07
CA LEU A 97 -14.05 -15.80 0.16
C LEU A 97 -15.54 -15.43 0.10
N THR A 98 -16.26 -15.63 1.20
CA THR A 98 -17.60 -15.07 1.35
C THR A 98 -17.48 -13.59 1.63
N SER A 99 -18.03 -12.78 0.72
CA SER A 99 -18.32 -11.36 0.91
C SER A 99 -19.01 -11.10 2.26
N PRO A 100 -18.55 -10.16 3.10
CA PRO A 100 -19.29 -9.78 4.29
C PRO A 100 -20.56 -9.01 3.90
N SER A 101 -21.72 -9.53 4.29
CA SER A 101 -23.02 -8.86 4.20
C SER A 101 -23.12 -7.66 5.15
N PRO A 102 -24.07 -6.74 4.94
CA PRO A 102 -24.14 -5.44 5.62
C PRO A 102 -24.49 -5.55 7.11
N LEU A 103 -23.78 -4.82 7.97
CA LEU A 103 -24.14 -4.64 9.38
C LEU A 103 -25.46 -3.86 9.49
N GLN A 104 -26.45 -4.47 10.13
CA GLN A 104 -27.72 -3.85 10.49
C GLN A 104 -27.55 -2.80 11.61
N GLU A 105 -28.33 -1.73 11.48
CA GLU A 105 -28.44 -0.60 12.39
C GLU A 105 -28.83 -0.99 13.82
N MET A 106 -28.00 -0.62 14.79
CA MET A 106 -28.41 -0.53 16.19
C MET A 106 -28.92 0.88 16.45
N ARG A 107 -30.25 1.04 16.54
CA ARG A 107 -30.89 2.24 17.08
C ARG A 107 -30.63 2.35 18.58
N GLY A 108 -30.10 3.50 18.98
CA GLY A 108 -30.09 3.99 20.36
C GLY A 108 -29.95 5.50 20.38
N SER A 109 -31.07 6.20 20.59
CA SER A 109 -31.20 7.66 20.62
C SER A 109 -30.53 8.29 21.84
N SER A 110 -29.79 9.40 21.65
CA SER A 110 -30.23 10.77 22.00
C SER A 110 -29.07 11.70 22.39
N SER A 111 -29.16 12.92 21.84
CA SER A 111 -28.68 14.19 22.37
C SER A 111 -27.25 14.65 22.05
N GLY A 112 -27.16 15.66 21.17
CA GLY A 112 -25.97 16.49 20.98
C GLY A 112 -25.74 16.93 19.54
N ASN A 113 -26.63 17.76 18.98
CA ASN A 113 -26.42 18.38 17.67
C ASN A 113 -25.28 19.40 17.76
N ARG A 114 -24.02 18.99 17.55
CA ARG A 114 -22.89 19.94 17.43
C ARG A 114 -23.03 20.68 16.11
N ARG A 115 -23.73 21.81 16.17
CA ARG A 115 -23.81 22.79 15.09
C ARG A 115 -22.46 23.51 15.03
N PHE A 116 -21.60 23.11 14.10
CA PHE A 116 -20.43 23.89 13.74
C PHE A 116 -20.90 25.26 13.25
N LYS A 117 -20.37 26.34 13.83
CA LYS A 117 -20.62 27.69 13.32
C LYS A 117 -19.97 27.82 11.95
N ALA A 118 -20.61 28.53 11.02
CA ALA A 118 -20.09 28.73 9.66
C ALA A 118 -18.68 29.36 9.67
N ASP A 119 -18.34 30.07 10.74
CA ASP A 119 -17.07 30.79 10.90
C ASP A 119 -15.91 29.90 11.39
N ASP A 120 -16.16 28.66 11.83
CA ASP A 120 -15.10 27.70 12.20
C ASP A 120 -15.47 26.27 11.75
N PRO A 121 -15.37 26.00 10.45
CA PRO A 121 -15.81 24.73 9.87
C PRO A 121 -14.89 23.54 10.21
N LEU A 122 -13.70 23.77 10.74
CA LEU A 122 -12.73 22.71 11.08
C LEU A 122 -12.45 22.58 12.58
N GLY A 123 -12.97 23.47 13.43
CA GLY A 123 -12.90 23.33 14.89
C GLY A 123 -11.47 23.38 15.44
N LEU A 124 -10.57 24.07 14.75
CA LEU A 124 -9.15 24.13 15.12
C LEU A 124 -8.83 25.24 16.13
N LEU A 125 -9.79 26.11 16.42
CA LEU A 125 -9.65 27.18 17.40
C LEU A 125 -10.31 26.80 18.73
N GLN A 126 -9.76 25.80 19.41
CA GLN A 126 -10.13 25.51 20.80
C GLN A 126 -8.88 25.64 21.70
N SER A 127 -8.44 26.87 21.95
CA SER A 127 -7.69 27.20 23.16
C SER A 127 -7.71 28.71 23.39
N LYS A 128 -8.63 29.13 24.25
CA LYS A 128 -8.42 30.20 25.22
C LYS A 128 -9.59 30.16 26.19
N GLU A 129 -9.41 29.33 27.22
CA GLU A 129 -10.13 29.51 28.47
C GLU A 129 -9.79 30.91 29.00
N THR A 130 -10.75 31.83 28.97
CA THR A 130 -10.72 32.99 29.86
C THR A 130 -11.71 32.71 30.98
N ASN A 131 -11.18 32.23 32.10
CA ASN A 131 -11.89 32.24 33.37
C ASN A 131 -12.08 33.71 33.81
N GLY A 132 -13.33 34.00 34.18
CA GLY A 132 -13.85 35.08 35.04
C GLY A 132 -13.06 36.37 35.28
N GLU A 133 -13.73 37.49 35.01
CA GLU A 133 -14.22 38.38 36.09
C GLU A 133 -15.53 39.06 35.65
#